data_AF-W7L5H4-F1
#
_entry.id   AF-W7L5H4-F1
#
_cell.length_a   1.000
_cell.length_b   1.000
_cell.length_c   1.000
_cell.angle_alpha   90.00
_cell.angle_beta   90.00
_cell.angle_gamma   90.00
#
_symmetry.space_group_name_H-M   'P 1'
#
loop_
_entity.id
_entity.type
_entity.pdbx_description
1 polymer ?
#
loop_
_entity_poly.entity_id
_entity_poly.type
_entity_poly.pdbx_seq_one_letter_code
_entity_poly.pdbx_strand_id
1 'polypeptide(L)'
;MKLAEVIFEIGKENPQDLADALEGKVDNKEIAEMRLKAAKFYLEKSKGELDFPALASEDMYKVILEGIKALRAYFEVQGDLREAISHLEDILGGWVREGWELGLKLHYDGYLFENIDSAYAKEYLYRVEDFLKNCEIAIS
;
A
#
# COMPACT_ATOMS: atom_id res chain seq x y z
N MET A 1 17.14 -14.50 -16.31
CA MET A 1 16.34 -13.30 -16.02
C MET A 1 15.21 -13.72 -15.10
N LYS A 2 15.14 -13.18 -13.88
CA LYS A 2 14.03 -13.50 -12.97
C LYS A 2 12.79 -12.75 -13.46
N LEU A 3 11.61 -13.37 -13.42
CA LEU A 3 10.34 -12.77 -13.86
C LEU A 3 10.13 -11.37 -13.22
N ALA A 4 10.55 -11.22 -11.96
CA ALA A 4 10.56 -9.97 -11.20
C ALA A 4 11.37 -8.81 -11.84
N GLU A 5 12.45 -9.09 -12.57
CA GLU A 5 13.26 -8.06 -13.26
C GLU A 5 12.56 -7.57 -14.53
N VAL A 6 11.88 -8.48 -15.24
CA VAL A 6 11.08 -8.17 -16.44
C VAL A 6 9.82 -7.37 -16.06
N ILE A 7 9.20 -7.73 -14.94
CA ILE A 7 8.08 -7.05 -14.30
C ILE A 7 8.43 -5.59 -13.97
N PHE A 8 9.66 -5.32 -13.53
CA PHE A 8 10.11 -3.97 -13.17
C PHE A 8 10.34 -3.06 -14.39
N GLU A 9 10.78 -3.63 -15.52
CA GLU A 9 10.94 -2.85 -16.77
C GLU A 9 9.61 -2.57 -17.48
N ILE A 10 8.64 -3.49 -17.40
CA ILE A 10 7.32 -3.33 -18.07
C ILE A 10 6.34 -2.51 -17.22
N GLY A 11 6.40 -2.62 -15.88
CA GLY A 11 5.44 -1.99 -14.95
C GLY A 11 5.88 -0.65 -14.36
N LYS A 12 6.94 -0.03 -14.88
CA LYS A 12 7.59 1.15 -14.26
C LYS A 12 6.66 2.35 -14.06
N GLU A 13 5.56 2.42 -14.82
CA GLU A 13 4.55 3.48 -14.71
C GLU A 13 3.32 3.06 -13.88
N ASN A 14 3.03 1.76 -13.71
CA ASN A 14 1.91 1.30 -12.88
C ASN A 14 2.11 -0.12 -12.30
N PRO A 15 2.87 -0.27 -11.19
CA PRO A 15 3.16 -1.59 -10.60
C PRO A 15 1.94 -2.26 -9.96
N GLN A 16 0.92 -1.49 -9.58
CA GLN A 16 -0.33 -1.99 -9.03
C GLN A 16 -1.10 -2.85 -10.05
N ASP A 17 -1.29 -2.34 -11.27
CA ASP A 17 -2.02 -3.06 -12.33
C ASP A 17 -1.37 -4.41 -12.66
N LEU A 18 -0.03 -4.46 -12.60
CA LEU A 18 0.73 -5.67 -12.85
C LEU A 18 0.52 -6.70 -11.74
N ALA A 19 0.53 -6.28 -10.47
CA ALA A 19 0.23 -7.16 -9.35
C ALA A 19 -1.22 -7.65 -9.38
N ASP A 20 -2.18 -6.77 -9.71
CA ASP A 20 -3.60 -7.13 -9.92
C ASP A 20 -3.75 -8.17 -11.04
N ALA A 21 -3.00 -8.02 -12.15
CA ALA A 21 -3.09 -8.92 -13.30
C ALA A 21 -2.51 -10.33 -13.06
N LEU A 22 -1.58 -10.48 -12.11
CA LEU A 22 -0.93 -11.75 -11.77
C LEU A 22 -1.57 -12.47 -10.58
N GLU A 23 -2.47 -11.81 -9.85
CA GLU A 23 -3.17 -12.43 -8.72
C GLU A 23 -3.91 -13.71 -9.14
N GLY A 24 -3.72 -14.79 -8.38
CA GLY A 24 -4.24 -16.12 -8.72
C GLY A 24 -3.52 -16.86 -9.86
N LYS A 25 -2.47 -16.27 -10.46
CA LYS A 25 -1.66 -16.89 -11.52
C LYS A 25 -0.23 -17.25 -11.08
N VAL A 26 0.23 -16.67 -9.98
CA VAL A 26 1.53 -16.95 -9.35
C VAL A 26 1.33 -17.23 -7.86
N ASP A 27 2.41 -17.64 -7.19
CA ASP A 27 2.39 -17.96 -5.76
C ASP A 27 2.02 -16.75 -4.90
N ASN A 28 1.28 -16.98 -3.81
CA ASN A 28 0.80 -15.93 -2.91
C ASN A 28 1.95 -15.13 -2.27
N LYS A 29 3.10 -15.76 -2.01
CA LYS A 29 4.27 -15.04 -1.50
C LYS A 29 4.89 -14.16 -2.57
N GLU A 30 4.94 -14.64 -3.82
CA GLU A 30 5.39 -13.83 -4.95
C GLU A 30 4.47 -12.62 -5.18
N ILE A 31 3.15 -12.79 -5.06
CA ILE A 31 2.20 -11.67 -5.06
C ILE A 31 2.49 -10.70 -3.92
N ALA A 32 2.67 -11.18 -2.69
CA ALA A 32 2.95 -10.32 -1.54
C ALA A 32 4.22 -9.47 -1.75
N GLU A 33 5.30 -10.07 -2.28
CA GLU A 33 6.52 -9.34 -2.61
C GLU A 33 6.31 -8.28 -3.71
N MET A 34 5.52 -8.60 -4.73
CA MET A 34 5.18 -7.65 -5.80
C MET A 34 4.38 -6.45 -5.26
N ARG A 35 3.41 -6.72 -4.39
CA ARG A 35 2.61 -5.68 -3.71
C ARG A 35 3.47 -4.78 -2.83
N LEU A 36 4.40 -5.35 -2.07
CA LEU A 36 5.37 -4.54 -1.29
C LEU A 36 6.25 -3.66 -2.18
N LYS A 37 6.65 -4.15 -3.36
CA LYS A 37 7.39 -3.31 -4.35
C LYS A 37 6.51 -2.17 -4.88
N ALA A 38 5.24 -2.43 -5.17
CA ALA A 38 4.29 -1.39 -5.58
C ALA A 38 4.09 -0.34 -4.47
N ALA A 39 3.94 -0.77 -3.22
CA ALA A 39 3.82 0.13 -2.07
C ALA A 39 5.07 1.03 -1.92
N LYS A 40 6.28 0.47 -2.07
CA LYS A 40 7.53 1.26 -2.07
C LYS A 40 7.60 2.28 -3.20
N PHE A 41 7.14 1.91 -4.39
CA PHE A 41 7.08 2.81 -5.53
C PHE A 41 6.18 4.03 -5.23
N TYR A 42 4.98 3.81 -4.70
CA TYR A 42 4.08 4.91 -4.34
C TYR A 42 4.61 5.74 -3.17
N LEU A 43 5.33 5.13 -2.23
CA LEU A 43 5.96 5.87 -1.14
C LEU A 43 6.97 6.87 -1.69
N GLU A 44 7.87 6.45 -2.58
CA GLU A 44 8.85 7.33 -3.20
C GLU A 44 8.19 8.42 -4.06
N LYS A 45 7.10 8.10 -4.75
CA LYS A 45 6.32 9.08 -5.51
C LYS A 45 5.68 10.13 -4.59
N SER A 46 5.06 9.70 -3.49
CA SER A 46 4.44 10.60 -2.51
C SER A 46 5.44 11.58 -1.88
N LYS A 47 6.70 11.14 -1.65
CA LYS A 47 7.79 12.00 -1.16
C LYS A 47 8.13 13.12 -2.13
N GLY A 48 8.08 12.83 -3.44
CA GLY A 48 8.32 13.81 -4.50
C GLY A 48 7.15 14.77 -4.72
N GLU A 49 5.96 14.46 -4.19
CA GLU A 49 4.72 15.19 -4.44
C GLU A 49 4.22 15.99 -3.21
N LEU A 50 5.01 16.14 -2.14
CA LEU A 50 4.58 16.82 -0.90
C LEU A 50 4.15 18.29 -1.08
N ASP A 51 4.62 18.95 -2.14
CA ASP A 51 4.18 20.30 -2.52
C ASP A 51 2.80 20.31 -3.23
N PHE A 52 2.28 19.13 -3.56
CA PHE A 52 0.96 18.86 -4.12
C PHE A 52 0.17 17.90 -3.21
N PRO A 53 -0.37 18.38 -2.07
CA PRO A 53 -0.90 17.53 -1.00
C PRO A 53 -1.96 16.52 -1.42
N ALA A 54 -2.82 16.87 -2.38
CA ALA A 54 -3.83 15.97 -2.90
C ALA A 54 -3.21 14.74 -3.60
N LEU A 55 -2.18 14.97 -4.44
CA LEU A 55 -1.47 13.88 -5.14
C LEU A 55 -0.67 13.03 -4.16
N ALA A 56 0.08 13.67 -3.25
CA ALA A 56 0.81 12.96 -2.22
C ALA A 56 -0.12 12.11 -1.33
N SER A 57 -1.32 12.62 -1.01
CA SER A 57 -2.32 11.88 -0.23
C SER A 57 -2.83 10.64 -0.97
N GLU A 58 -3.12 10.76 -2.26
CA GLU A 58 -3.55 9.62 -3.07
C GLU A 58 -2.47 8.55 -3.19
N ASP A 59 -1.22 8.96 -3.39
CA ASP A 59 -0.12 7.99 -3.45
C ASP A 59 0.17 7.35 -2.09
N MET A 60 0.11 8.11 -0.98
CA MET A 60 0.19 7.56 0.38
C MET A 60 -0.95 6.55 0.67
N TYR A 61 -2.16 6.82 0.18
CA TYR A 61 -3.25 5.85 0.25
C TYR A 61 -2.92 4.56 -0.51
N LYS A 62 -2.34 4.65 -1.72
CA LYS A 62 -1.91 3.47 -2.48
C LYS A 62 -0.82 2.67 -1.76
N VAL A 63 0.09 3.32 -1.02
CA VAL A 63 1.04 2.59 -0.15
C VAL A 63 0.29 1.70 0.84
N ILE A 64 -0.70 2.25 1.53
CA ILE A 64 -1.49 1.53 2.52
C ILE A 64 -2.30 0.39 1.86
N LEU A 65 -2.98 0.69 0.75
CA LEU A 65 -3.78 -0.27 0.01
C LEU A 65 -2.94 -1.47 -0.44
N GLU A 66 -1.79 -1.22 -1.07
CA GLU A 66 -0.92 -2.29 -1.55
C GLU A 66 -0.26 -3.04 -0.38
N GLY A 67 0.03 -2.39 0.75
CA GLY A 67 0.47 -3.05 1.97
C GLY A 67 -0.59 -4.02 2.52
N ILE A 68 -1.87 -3.60 2.61
CA ILE A 68 -2.97 -4.48 3.01
C ILE A 68 -3.14 -5.65 2.04
N LYS A 69 -3.07 -5.41 0.72
CA LYS A 69 -3.12 -6.49 -0.28
C LYS A 69 -1.93 -7.46 -0.14
N ALA A 70 -0.74 -6.96 0.18
CA ALA A 70 0.44 -7.79 0.42
C ALA A 70 0.23 -8.71 1.62
N LEU A 71 -0.23 -8.15 2.75
CA LEU A 71 -0.55 -8.91 3.96
C LEU A 71 -1.63 -9.96 3.69
N ARG A 72 -2.70 -9.55 2.99
CA ARG A 72 -3.79 -10.45 2.61
C ARG A 72 -3.29 -11.64 1.80
N ALA A 73 -2.45 -11.40 0.80
CA ALA A 73 -1.86 -12.47 0.00
C ALA A 73 -0.98 -13.38 0.85
N TYR A 74 -0.10 -12.82 1.68
CA TYR A 74 0.84 -13.59 2.50
C TYR A 74 0.16 -14.48 3.55
N PHE A 75 -0.85 -13.95 4.23
CA PHE A 75 -1.65 -14.68 5.24
C PHE A 75 -2.83 -15.46 4.63
N GLU A 76 -2.95 -15.46 3.30
CA GLU A 76 -3.98 -16.14 2.52
C GLU A 76 -5.42 -15.79 2.94
N VAL A 77 -5.63 -14.55 3.40
CA VAL A 77 -6.92 -14.07 3.90
C VAL A 77 -7.91 -13.90 2.75
N GLN A 78 -9.02 -14.64 2.83
CA GLN A 78 -10.11 -14.63 1.87
C GLN A 78 -11.15 -13.55 2.22
N GLY A 79 -12.05 -13.27 1.27
CA GLY A 79 -13.13 -12.29 1.44
C GLY A 79 -12.87 -10.97 0.71
N ASP A 80 -13.76 -10.01 0.92
CA ASP A 80 -13.53 -8.65 0.43
C ASP A 80 -12.48 -7.91 1.27
N LEU A 81 -12.08 -6.71 0.85
CA LEU A 81 -11.02 -5.97 1.54
C LEU A 81 -11.40 -5.61 2.99
N ARG A 82 -12.68 -5.35 3.25
CA ARG A 82 -13.18 -4.96 4.57
C ARG A 82 -13.15 -6.14 5.54
N GLU A 83 -13.55 -7.31 5.07
CA GLU A 83 -13.43 -8.57 5.81
C GLU A 83 -11.95 -8.90 6.06
N ALA A 84 -11.10 -8.71 5.05
CA ALA A 84 -9.68 -8.98 5.16
C ALA A 84 -9.00 -8.12 6.23
N ILE A 85 -9.35 -6.84 6.35
CA ILE A 85 -8.81 -5.95 7.39
C ILE A 85 -9.13 -6.46 8.80
N SER A 86 -10.37 -6.95 9.03
CA SER A 86 -10.74 -7.49 10.33
C SER A 86 -9.92 -8.73 10.69
N HIS A 87 -9.76 -9.66 9.74
CA HIS A 87 -8.96 -10.86 9.98
C HIS A 87 -7.47 -10.55 10.15
N LEU A 88 -6.94 -9.62 9.37
CA LEU A 88 -5.54 -9.20 9.49
C LEU A 88 -5.28 -8.49 10.82
N GLU A 89 -6.22 -7.69 11.32
CA GLU A 89 -6.14 -7.10 12.66
C GLU A 89 -6.12 -8.17 13.75
N ASP A 90 -6.95 -9.21 13.65
CA ASP A 90 -6.94 -10.32 14.63
C ASP A 90 -5.59 -11.05 14.65
N ILE A 91 -4.88 -11.11 13.52
CA ILE A 91 -3.58 -11.78 13.39
C ILE A 91 -2.42 -10.86 13.83
N LEU A 92 -2.43 -9.61 13.41
CA LEU A 92 -1.28 -8.70 13.46
C LEU A 92 -1.43 -7.57 14.48
N GLY A 93 -2.65 -7.34 14.97
CA GLY A 93 -2.99 -6.28 15.92
C GLY A 93 -3.55 -5.00 15.27
N GLY A 94 -3.93 -4.06 16.14
CA GLY A 94 -4.69 -2.85 15.79
C GLY A 94 -4.02 -1.91 14.76
N TRP A 95 -2.71 -1.99 14.58
CA TRP A 95 -1.99 -1.16 13.61
C TRP A 95 -2.48 -1.38 12.17
N VAL A 96 -3.03 -2.56 11.85
CA VAL A 96 -3.64 -2.84 10.54
C VAL A 96 -4.87 -1.94 10.33
N ARG A 97 -5.76 -1.88 11.33
CA ARG A 97 -6.95 -1.03 11.29
C ARG A 97 -6.58 0.45 11.29
N GLU A 98 -5.65 0.85 12.15
CA GLU A 98 -5.16 2.23 12.20
C GLU A 98 -4.56 2.67 10.86
N GLY A 99 -3.78 1.80 10.21
CA GLY A 99 -3.26 2.01 8.87
C GLY A 99 -4.37 2.16 7.85
N TRP A 100 -5.36 1.27 7.86
CA TRP A 100 -6.50 1.37 6.94
C TRP A 100 -7.30 2.67 7.12
N GLU A 101 -7.60 3.06 8.35
CA GLU A 101 -8.30 4.32 8.66
C GLU A 101 -7.52 5.55 8.20
N LEU A 102 -6.19 5.54 8.37
CA LEU A 102 -5.32 6.56 7.79
C LEU A 102 -5.41 6.59 6.26
N GLY A 103 -5.44 5.43 5.60
CA GLY A 103 -5.60 5.32 4.16
C GLY A 103 -6.91 5.95 3.68
N LEU A 104 -8.03 5.64 4.35
CA LEU A 104 -9.33 6.25 4.03
C LEU A 104 -9.29 7.77 4.21
N LYS A 105 -8.65 8.25 5.28
CA LYS A 105 -8.48 9.69 5.52
C LYS A 105 -7.69 10.36 4.39
N LEU A 106 -6.58 9.76 3.98
CA LEU A 106 -5.76 10.28 2.88
C LEU A 106 -6.53 10.31 1.55
N HIS A 107 -7.28 9.27 1.24
CA HIS A 107 -8.07 9.21 0.01
C HIS A 107 -9.24 10.20 0.00
N TYR A 108 -10.08 10.18 1.04
CA TYR A 108 -11.27 11.04 1.08
C TYR A 108 -10.91 12.48 1.43
N ASP A 109 -10.27 12.70 2.58
CA ASP A 109 -10.00 14.07 3.05
C ASP A 109 -8.84 14.70 2.29
N GLY A 110 -7.81 13.93 1.93
CA GLY A 110 -6.63 14.45 1.25
C GLY A 110 -6.81 14.64 -0.25
N TYR A 111 -7.21 13.57 -0.95
CA TYR A 111 -7.29 13.59 -2.41
C TYR A 111 -8.63 14.13 -2.94
N LEU A 112 -9.76 13.60 -2.46
CA LEU A 112 -11.08 13.97 -3.01
C LEU A 112 -11.60 15.32 -2.51
N PHE A 113 -11.34 15.65 -1.24
CA PHE A 113 -11.83 16.89 -0.63
C PHE A 113 -10.75 17.96 -0.45
N GLU A 114 -9.47 17.65 -0.68
CA GLU A 114 -8.35 18.58 -0.60
C GLU A 114 -8.24 19.33 0.74
N ASN A 115 -8.61 18.66 1.84
CA ASN A 115 -8.60 19.21 3.20
C ASN A 115 -7.26 19.04 3.95
N ILE A 116 -6.28 18.36 3.33
CA ILE A 116 -4.96 18.12 3.90
C ILE A 116 -3.96 19.06 3.22
N ASP A 117 -3.26 19.88 4.02
CA ASP A 117 -2.18 20.73 3.52
C ASP A 117 -0.81 20.02 3.54
N SER A 118 0.23 20.68 3.01
CA SER A 118 1.58 20.11 2.95
C SER A 118 2.21 19.82 4.32
N ALA A 119 1.81 20.52 5.38
CA ALA A 119 2.34 20.27 6.73
C ALA A 119 1.75 18.96 7.28
N TYR A 120 0.44 18.78 7.16
CA TYR A 120 -0.22 17.53 7.54
C TYR A 120 0.19 16.35 6.65
N ALA A 121 0.36 16.57 5.33
CA ALA A 121 0.85 15.54 4.42
C ALA A 121 2.22 14.98 4.84
N LYS A 122 3.13 15.86 5.29
CA LYS A 122 4.44 15.47 5.83
C LYS A 122 4.32 14.66 7.12
N GLU A 123 3.39 15.00 8.00
CA GLU A 123 3.13 14.22 9.22
C GLU A 123 2.60 12.82 8.89
N TYR A 124 1.63 12.73 7.98
CA TYR A 124 1.07 11.44 7.57
C TYR A 124 2.06 10.56 6.84
N LEU A 125 3.00 11.13 6.09
CA LEU A 125 4.07 10.38 5.43
C LEU A 125 4.84 9.51 6.42
N TYR A 126 5.22 10.04 7.59
CA TYR A 126 5.92 9.24 8.61
C TYR A 126 5.10 8.04 9.09
N ARG A 127 3.79 8.23 9.26
CA ARG A 127 2.87 7.15 9.68
C ARG A 127 2.70 6.09 8.59
N VAL A 128 2.68 6.51 7.32
CA VAL A 128 2.64 5.63 6.15
C VAL A 128 3.93 4.82 6.03
N GLU A 129 5.09 5.43 6.29
CA GLU A 129 6.38 4.74 6.34
C GLU A 129 6.43 3.67 7.42
N ASP A 130 5.97 4.01 8.64
CA ASP A 130 5.90 3.05 9.75
C ASP A 130 4.93 1.89 9.44
N PHE A 131 3.78 2.18 8.83
CA PHE A 131 2.85 1.14 8.37
C PHE A 131 3.53 0.19 7.35
N LEU A 132 4.18 0.74 6.32
CA LEU A 132 4.84 -0.08 5.31
C LEU A 132 5.95 -0.94 5.91
N LYS A 133 6.74 -0.38 6.84
CA LYS A 133 7.78 -1.12 7.55
C LYS A 133 7.20 -2.28 8.36
N ASN A 134 6.06 -2.10 9.01
CA ASN A 134 5.37 -3.20 9.71
C ASN A 134 4.90 -4.28 8.74
N CYS A 135 4.40 -3.91 7.56
CA CYS A 135 4.06 -4.88 6.51
C CYS A 135 5.28 -5.70 6.08
N GLU A 136 6.45 -5.07 5.90
CA GLU A 136 7.68 -5.78 5.55
C GLU A 136 8.10 -6.78 6.63
N ILE A 137 8.03 -6.38 7.91
CA ILE A 137 8.36 -7.25 9.05
C ILE A 137 7.40 -8.44 9.13
N ALA A 138 6.11 -8.24 8.86
CA ALA A 138 5.12 -9.30 8.91
C ALA A 138 5.26 -10.34 7.78
N ILE A 139 5.84 -9.94 6.64
CA ILE A 139 6.01 -10.77 5.44
C ILE A 139 7.38 -11.47 5.38
N SER A 140 8.36 -11.02 6.20
CA SER A 140 9.73 -11.55 6.22
C SER A 140 9.91 -12.97 6.75
#